data_AF-A0A0S8KU73-F1
#
_entry.id   AF-A0A0S8KU73-F1
#
_cell.length_a   1.000
_cell.length_b   1.000
_cell.length_c   1.000
_cell.angle_alpha   90.00
_cell.angle_beta   90.00
_cell.angle_gamma   90.00
#
_symmetry.space_group_name_H-M   'P 1'
#
loop_
_entity.id
_entity.type
_entity.pdbx_description
1 polymer ?
#
loop_
_entity_poly.entity_id
_entity_poly.type
_entity_poly.pdbx_seq_one_letter_code
_entity_poly.pdbx_strand_id
1 'polypeptide(L)'
;MDKHVEAAPLLKGEIMRKKRYWILALVAATFIIAMWPAVYAGREAEPLDGPAAVPDSRGSLVETATRPRTALTWRDTLVGLQGVHVLVEDLRPEVEKHGLTEQALKTDTELRLRQYGVKVLEAHEFSERMSVLYQEGFRRVDAATLYISIGLMTDEELGLAAVNANIKLSQPVILPRGTKMLLCNATTWERGRVLLYRSERLNEVRGQLKDLVDQFINDYLAANPGQQPAKEKEK
;
A
#
# COMPACT_ATOMS: atom_id res chain seq x y z
N MET A 1 -30.02 55.59 30.17
CA MET A 1 -29.48 55.33 28.82
C MET A 1 -28.03 54.95 29.00
N ASP A 2 -27.70 53.67 28.87
CA ASP A 2 -26.45 53.28 28.22
C ASP A 2 -26.49 51.81 27.83
N LYS A 3 -26.12 51.58 26.57
CA LYS A 3 -26.19 50.30 25.87
C LYS A 3 -24.96 49.47 26.24
N HIS A 4 -25.11 48.43 27.05
CA HIS A 4 -24.09 47.39 27.14
C HIS A 4 -24.20 46.47 25.91
N VAL A 5 -23.21 46.60 25.04
CA VAL A 5 -23.02 45.84 23.81
C VAL A 5 -22.64 44.39 24.15
N GLU A 6 -23.51 43.46 23.78
CA GLU A 6 -23.34 42.02 23.87
C GLU A 6 -22.49 41.53 22.68
N ALA A 7 -21.16 41.58 22.80
CA ALA A 7 -20.21 41.13 21.76
C ALA A 7 -19.51 39.79 22.07
N ALA A 8 -20.01 39.02 23.05
CA ALA A 8 -19.35 37.81 23.55
C ALA A 8 -19.63 36.48 22.81
N PRO A 9 -20.78 36.24 22.13
CA PRO A 9 -21.07 34.90 21.60
C PRO A 9 -20.36 34.57 20.27
N LEU A 10 -20.07 35.56 19.43
CA LEU A 10 -19.48 35.34 18.09
C LEU A 10 -18.00 34.93 18.14
N LEU A 11 -17.22 35.53 19.06
CA LEU A 11 -15.79 35.22 19.24
C LEU A 11 -15.55 33.79 19.74
N LYS A 12 -16.44 33.24 20.58
CA LYS A 12 -16.32 31.85 21.06
C LYS A 12 -16.56 30.83 19.94
N GLY A 13 -17.48 31.11 19.01
CA GLY A 13 -17.77 30.24 17.86
C GLY A 13 -16.60 30.16 16.89
N GLU A 14 -15.97 31.28 16.54
CA GLU A 14 -14.80 31.31 15.65
C GLU A 14 -13.55 30.66 16.27
N ILE A 15 -13.32 30.88 17.57
CA ILE A 15 -12.20 30.26 18.29
C ILE A 15 -12.38 28.74 18.38
N MET A 16 -13.61 28.26 18.57
CA MET A 16 -13.93 26.82 18.58
C MET A 16 -13.81 26.18 17.19
N ARG A 17 -14.24 26.88 16.12
CA ARG A 17 -14.06 26.40 14.73
C ARG A 17 -12.59 26.34 14.32
N LYS A 18 -11.79 27.36 14.66
CA LYS A 18 -10.34 27.34 14.40
C LYS A 18 -9.66 26.22 15.18
N LYS A 19 -9.99 26.00 16.46
CA LYS A 19 -9.45 24.88 17.25
C LYS A 19 -9.82 23.51 16.68
N ARG A 20 -11.05 23.31 16.20
CA ARG A 20 -11.49 22.05 15.57
C ARG A 20 -10.81 21.79 14.22
N TYR A 21 -10.62 22.83 13.42
CA TYR A 21 -9.86 22.75 12.17
C TYR A 21 -8.38 22.40 12.43
N TRP A 22 -7.78 23.00 13.46
CA TRP A 22 -6.42 22.63 13.89
C TRP A 22 -6.33 21.21 14.44
N ILE A 23 -7.36 20.69 15.13
CA ILE A 23 -7.41 19.30 15.59
C ILE A 23 -7.55 18.33 14.41
N LEU A 24 -8.41 18.62 13.43
CA LEU A 24 -8.54 17.84 12.20
C LEU A 24 -7.23 17.84 11.38
N ALA A 25 -6.57 19.00 11.27
CA ALA A 25 -5.25 19.12 10.65
C ALA A 25 -4.16 18.40 11.45
N LEU A 26 -4.21 18.43 12.79
CA LEU A 26 -3.26 17.70 13.65
C LEU A 26 -3.47 16.19 13.57
N VAL A 27 -4.72 15.72 13.49
CA VAL A 27 -5.04 14.28 13.36
C VAL A 27 -4.68 13.78 11.97
N ALA A 28 -4.90 14.56 10.91
CA ALA A 28 -4.38 14.25 9.58
C ALA A 28 -2.83 14.21 9.59
N ALA A 29 -2.18 15.16 10.29
CA ALA A 29 -0.73 15.18 10.44
C ALA A 29 -0.18 14.05 11.34
N THR A 30 -0.90 13.60 12.37
CA THR A 30 -0.48 12.46 13.20
C THR A 30 -0.80 11.12 12.55
N PHE A 31 -1.81 11.01 11.68
CA PHE A 31 -1.95 9.86 10.77
C PHE A 31 -0.81 9.83 9.74
N ILE A 32 -0.33 11.00 9.30
CA ILE A 32 0.88 11.12 8.47
C ILE A 32 2.14 10.70 9.26
N ILE A 33 2.27 11.04 10.55
CA ILE A 33 3.46 10.72 11.39
C ILE A 33 3.44 9.28 11.95
N ALA A 34 2.28 8.72 12.28
CA ALA A 34 2.16 7.34 12.80
C ALA A 34 2.31 6.27 11.71
N MET A 35 2.20 6.65 10.43
CA MET A 35 2.65 5.86 9.27
C MET A 35 4.08 6.20 8.81
N TRP A 36 4.81 7.06 9.54
CA TRP A 36 6.16 7.52 9.19
C TRP A 36 7.25 6.87 10.06
N PRO A 37 7.54 5.57 9.82
CA PRO A 37 8.93 5.18 9.85
C PRO A 37 9.26 4.28 8.65
N ALA A 38 9.69 4.89 7.54
CA ALA A 38 10.66 4.32 6.57
C ALA A 38 10.91 5.19 5.32
N VAL A 39 10.24 6.31 5.10
CA VAL A 39 10.50 7.18 3.93
C VAL A 39 11.17 8.46 4.38
N TYR A 40 12.49 8.44 4.53
CA TYR A 40 13.45 9.54 4.27
C TYR A 40 14.85 9.14 4.81
N ALA A 41 15.50 8.23 4.08
CA ALA A 41 16.95 8.21 3.98
C ALA A 41 17.35 8.00 2.51
N GLY A 42 16.65 8.69 1.61
CA GLY A 42 17.05 8.89 0.22
C GLY A 42 17.73 10.25 0.08
N ARG A 43 18.85 10.44 0.79
CA ARG A 43 19.84 11.44 0.38
C ARG A 43 20.76 10.68 -0.56
N GLU A 44 20.92 11.17 -1.78
CA GLU A 44 21.84 10.62 -2.77
C GLU A 44 23.16 10.31 -2.07
N ALA A 45 23.47 9.01 -1.95
CA ALA A 45 24.78 8.59 -1.50
C ALA A 45 25.72 8.86 -2.68
N GLU A 46 26.50 9.93 -2.56
CA GLU A 46 27.78 10.08 -3.27
C GLU A 46 28.50 8.73 -3.30
N PRO A 47 29.08 8.31 -4.43
CA PRO A 47 29.71 7.01 -4.53
C PRO A 47 30.88 6.95 -3.53
N LEU A 48 30.72 6.11 -2.51
CA LEU A 48 31.82 5.74 -1.64
C LEU A 48 32.88 5.08 -2.50
N ASP A 49 34.05 5.72 -2.61
CA ASP A 49 35.26 5.15 -3.20
C ASP A 49 35.41 3.68 -2.74
N GLY A 50 35.50 2.79 -3.72
CA GLY A 50 35.40 1.35 -3.52
C GLY A 50 36.47 0.79 -2.56
N PRO A 51 36.22 -0.37 -1.93
CA PRO A 51 37.22 -0.97 -1.06
C PRO A 51 38.42 -1.44 -1.88
N ALA A 52 39.61 -1.07 -1.41
CA ALA A 52 40.89 -1.55 -1.90
C ALA A 52 40.92 -3.09 -1.94
N ALA A 53 41.34 -3.64 -3.08
CA ALA A 53 41.52 -5.07 -3.28
C ALA A 53 42.49 -5.63 -2.24
N VAL A 54 42.06 -6.65 -1.48
CA VAL A 54 42.96 -7.47 -0.66
C VAL A 54 43.47 -8.61 -1.54
N PRO A 55 44.78 -8.73 -1.79
CA PRO A 55 45.31 -9.77 -2.66
C PRO A 55 45.30 -11.14 -1.96
N ASP A 56 44.83 -12.17 -2.65
CA ASP A 56 45.13 -13.58 -2.32
C ASP A 56 46.59 -13.88 -2.69
N SER A 57 47.26 -14.61 -1.80
CA SER A 57 48.56 -15.28 -1.92
C SER A 57 48.87 -16.08 -3.21
N ARG A 58 47.96 -16.17 -4.19
CA ARG A 58 48.17 -16.94 -5.44
C ARG A 58 48.00 -16.18 -6.75
N GLY A 59 47.79 -14.86 -6.74
CA GLY A 59 47.90 -14.02 -7.95
C GLY A 59 46.99 -14.40 -9.12
N SER A 60 45.93 -15.19 -8.89
CA SER A 60 44.93 -15.53 -9.90
C SER A 60 43.70 -14.66 -9.68
N LEU A 61 43.39 -13.80 -10.66
CA LEU A 61 42.12 -13.09 -10.71
C LEU A 61 41.02 -14.11 -11.03
N VAL A 62 40.48 -14.76 -10.00
CA VAL A 62 39.11 -15.28 -10.10
C VAL A 62 38.25 -14.04 -10.17
N GLU A 63 37.79 -13.69 -11.37
CA GLU A 63 36.74 -12.71 -11.59
C GLU A 63 35.46 -13.28 -10.95
N THR A 64 35.35 -13.15 -9.63
CA THR A 64 34.08 -13.20 -8.94
C THR A 64 33.31 -12.04 -9.50
N ALA A 65 32.50 -12.32 -10.53
CA ALA A 65 31.51 -11.41 -11.08
C ALA A 65 30.59 -10.98 -9.94
N THR A 66 31.05 -9.97 -9.21
CA THR A 66 30.31 -9.30 -8.16
C THR A 66 29.34 -8.45 -8.95
N ARG A 67 28.22 -9.06 -9.34
CA ARG A 67 27.10 -8.32 -9.90
C ARG A 67 26.89 -7.15 -8.96
N PRO A 68 26.88 -5.90 -9.45
CA PRO A 68 26.55 -4.78 -8.59
C PRO A 68 25.24 -5.13 -7.90
N ARG A 69 25.24 -5.09 -6.57
CA ARG A 69 24.02 -5.16 -5.77
C ARG A 69 23.24 -3.90 -6.09
N THR A 70 22.53 -3.90 -7.20
CA THR A 70 21.58 -2.84 -7.52
C THR A 70 20.59 -2.81 -6.37
N ALA A 71 20.38 -1.63 -5.79
CA ALA A 71 19.33 -1.45 -4.79
C ALA A 71 18.02 -1.97 -5.39
N LEU A 72 17.36 -2.91 -4.71
CA LEU A 72 16.05 -3.40 -5.15
C LEU A 72 15.10 -2.20 -5.25
N THR A 73 14.49 -2.04 -6.42
CA THR A 73 13.36 -1.14 -6.58
C THR A 73 12.07 -1.88 -6.21
N TRP A 74 11.01 -1.14 -5.88
CA TRP A 74 9.69 -1.74 -5.62
C TRP A 74 9.14 -2.51 -6.84
N ARG A 75 9.63 -2.25 -8.06
CA ARG A 75 9.23 -3.02 -9.25
C ARG A 75 9.78 -4.44 -9.21
N ASP A 76 10.98 -4.61 -8.66
CA ASP A 76 11.64 -5.91 -8.58
C ASP A 76 10.91 -6.87 -7.64
N THR A 77 10.13 -6.35 -6.69
CA THR A 77 9.36 -7.18 -5.75
C THR A 77 8.12 -7.82 -6.38
N LEU A 78 7.65 -7.29 -7.53
CA LEU A 78 6.47 -7.79 -8.24
C LEU A 78 6.80 -8.90 -9.24
N VAL A 79 8.08 -9.06 -9.61
CA VAL A 79 8.52 -10.01 -10.63
C VAL A 79 8.28 -11.45 -10.17
N GLY A 80 7.67 -12.26 -11.02
CA GLY A 80 7.45 -13.68 -10.78
C GLY A 80 6.27 -14.01 -9.87
N LEU A 81 5.53 -12.99 -9.40
CA LEU A 81 4.26 -13.22 -8.71
C LEU A 81 3.30 -13.95 -9.64
N GLN A 82 2.67 -15.02 -9.16
CA GLN A 82 1.75 -15.84 -9.94
C GLN A 82 0.28 -15.45 -9.74
N GLY A 83 0.00 -14.65 -8.72
CA GLY A 83 -1.33 -14.22 -8.34
C GLY A 83 -1.32 -13.55 -6.98
N VAL A 84 -2.47 -13.01 -6.59
CA VAL A 84 -2.67 -12.34 -5.30
C VAL A 84 -3.96 -12.81 -4.65
N HIS A 85 -3.95 -12.91 -3.33
CA HIS A 85 -5.16 -13.01 -2.54
C HIS A 85 -5.67 -11.61 -2.19
N VAL A 86 -6.97 -11.34 -2.38
CA VAL A 86 -7.56 -10.04 -2.05
C VAL A 86 -8.16 -10.09 -0.65
N LEU A 87 -7.70 -9.18 0.21
CA LEU A 87 -8.24 -8.97 1.55
C LEU A 87 -8.66 -7.51 1.71
N VAL A 88 -9.88 -7.28 2.16
CA VAL A 88 -10.32 -5.96 2.60
C VAL A 88 -10.18 -5.93 4.11
N GLU A 89 -9.44 -4.96 4.64
CA GLU A 89 -9.33 -4.77 6.09
C GLU A 89 -10.69 -4.37 6.67
N ASP A 90 -10.94 -4.80 7.92
CA ASP A 90 -12.20 -4.57 8.63
C ASP A 90 -12.67 -3.12 8.49
N LEU A 91 -13.82 -2.95 7.84
CA LEU A 91 -14.43 -1.65 7.66
C LEU A 91 -15.21 -1.28 8.91
N ARG A 92 -15.06 -0.04 9.36
CA ARG A 92 -15.89 0.47 10.44
C ARG A 92 -17.36 0.54 9.98
N PRO A 93 -18.36 0.28 10.84
CA PRO A 93 -19.77 0.27 10.44
C PRO A 93 -20.25 1.56 9.77
N GLU A 94 -19.65 2.70 10.10
CA GLU A 94 -19.96 3.99 9.47
C GLU A 94 -19.59 4.02 7.98
N VAL A 95 -18.56 3.28 7.57
CA VAL A 95 -18.13 3.14 6.17
C VAL A 95 -19.19 2.39 5.37
N GLU A 96 -19.74 1.32 5.93
CA GLU A 96 -20.72 0.45 5.26
C GLU A 96 -22.04 1.17 4.96
N LYS A 97 -22.45 2.10 5.83
CA LYS A 97 -23.64 2.94 5.64
C LYS A 97 -23.62 3.73 4.32
N HIS A 98 -22.43 3.97 3.77
CA HIS A 98 -22.23 4.69 2.51
C HIS A 98 -22.05 3.75 1.30
N GLY A 99 -22.40 2.47 1.44
CA GLY A 99 -22.31 1.48 0.36
C GLY A 99 -20.90 0.98 0.08
N LEU A 100 -19.97 1.23 1.00
CA LEU A 100 -18.61 0.71 1.00
C LEU A 100 -18.58 -0.52 1.91
N THR A 101 -19.02 -1.67 1.39
CA THR A 101 -19.01 -2.95 2.12
C THR A 101 -17.81 -3.78 1.74
N GLU A 102 -17.32 -4.61 2.67
CA GLU A 102 -16.19 -5.51 2.44
C GLU A 102 -16.39 -6.35 1.17
N GLN A 103 -17.57 -6.97 1.06
CA GLN A 103 -17.93 -7.82 -0.07
C GLN A 103 -17.95 -7.06 -1.40
N ALA A 104 -18.48 -5.84 -1.43
CA ALA A 104 -18.53 -5.04 -2.66
C ALA A 104 -17.12 -4.64 -3.12
N LEU A 105 -16.29 -4.16 -2.20
CA LEU A 105 -14.90 -3.76 -2.50
C LEU A 105 -14.06 -4.94 -2.96
N LYS A 106 -14.20 -6.09 -2.29
CA LYS A 106 -13.53 -7.33 -2.66
C LYS A 106 -13.95 -7.80 -4.05
N THR A 107 -15.25 -7.88 -4.30
CA THR A 107 -15.80 -8.34 -5.60
C THR A 107 -15.35 -7.43 -6.74
N ASP A 108 -15.45 -6.10 -6.57
CA ASP A 108 -15.02 -5.13 -7.57
C ASP A 108 -13.52 -5.31 -7.91
N THR A 109 -12.69 -5.47 -6.88
CA THR A 109 -11.24 -5.63 -7.03
C THR A 109 -10.91 -6.93 -7.72
N GLU A 110 -11.46 -8.06 -7.27
CA GLU A 110 -11.19 -9.36 -7.86
C GLU A 110 -11.65 -9.44 -9.31
N LEU A 111 -12.84 -8.92 -9.62
CA LEU A 111 -13.34 -8.86 -10.99
C LEU A 111 -12.38 -8.08 -11.87
N ARG A 112 -11.90 -6.94 -11.37
CA ARG A 112 -10.97 -6.08 -12.11
C ARG A 112 -9.61 -6.72 -12.30
N LEU A 113 -9.05 -7.40 -11.30
CA LEU A 113 -7.81 -8.17 -11.43
C LEU A 113 -7.96 -9.27 -12.50
N ARG A 114 -9.03 -10.06 -12.42
CA ARG A 114 -9.33 -11.15 -13.37
C ARG A 114 -9.50 -10.61 -14.80
N GLN A 115 -10.15 -9.47 -14.99
CA GLN A 115 -10.34 -8.82 -16.31
C GLN A 115 -9.01 -8.51 -17.02
N TYR A 116 -7.95 -8.22 -16.27
CA TYR A 116 -6.62 -7.89 -16.82
C TYR A 116 -5.63 -9.07 -16.75
N GLY A 117 -6.12 -10.28 -16.45
CA GLY A 117 -5.31 -11.50 -16.43
C GLY A 117 -4.47 -11.69 -15.16
N VAL A 118 -4.67 -10.87 -14.12
CA VAL A 118 -4.03 -11.10 -12.82
C VAL A 118 -4.80 -12.19 -12.08
N LYS A 119 -4.12 -13.29 -11.75
CA LYS A 119 -4.75 -14.41 -11.04
C LYS A 119 -5.14 -14.00 -9.61
N VAL A 120 -6.40 -14.21 -9.27
CA VAL A 120 -6.91 -14.08 -7.90
C VAL A 120 -6.81 -15.46 -7.23
N LEU A 121 -6.11 -15.53 -6.10
CA LEU A 121 -5.96 -16.74 -5.31
C LEU A 121 -7.16 -16.90 -4.38
N GLU A 122 -7.92 -17.98 -4.57
CA GLU A 122 -9.00 -18.37 -3.68
C GLU A 122 -8.46 -18.73 -2.29
N ALA A 123 -9.29 -18.62 -1.24
CA ALA A 123 -8.85 -18.80 0.14
C ALA A 123 -8.15 -20.16 0.40
N HIS A 124 -8.65 -21.24 -0.22
CA HIS A 124 -8.05 -22.57 -0.10
C HIS A 124 -6.67 -22.64 -0.78
N GLU A 125 -6.56 -22.15 -2.03
CA GLU A 125 -5.30 -22.10 -2.77
C GLU A 125 -4.27 -21.22 -2.07
N PHE A 126 -4.69 -20.07 -1.54
CA PHE A 126 -3.82 -19.19 -0.76
C PHE A 126 -3.32 -19.88 0.52
N SER A 127 -4.20 -20.56 1.25
CA SER A 127 -3.85 -21.32 2.46
C SER A 127 -2.85 -22.44 2.18
N GLU A 128 -3.06 -23.20 1.10
CA GLU A 128 -2.14 -24.25 0.66
C GLU A 128 -0.76 -23.67 0.34
N ARG A 129 -0.68 -22.59 -0.44
CA ARG A 129 0.59 -21.91 -0.75
C ARG A 129 1.28 -21.36 0.49
N MET A 130 0.51 -20.85 1.45
CA MET A 130 1.02 -20.39 2.74
C MET A 130 1.46 -21.55 3.66
N SER A 131 0.93 -22.76 3.50
CA SER A 131 1.33 -23.92 4.31
C SER A 131 2.69 -24.51 3.88
N VAL A 132 3.01 -24.45 2.58
CA VAL A 132 4.28 -24.94 2.01
C VAL A 132 5.49 -24.18 2.58
N LEU A 133 5.30 -22.92 3.00
CA LEU A 133 6.29 -22.12 3.73
C LEU A 133 6.92 -22.86 4.91
N TYR A 134 6.11 -23.64 5.64
CA TYR A 134 6.51 -24.25 6.89
C TYR A 134 7.11 -25.66 6.71
N GLN A 135 6.98 -26.26 5.52
CA GLN A 135 7.33 -27.67 5.28
C GLN A 135 8.54 -27.87 4.36
N GLU A 136 8.66 -27.14 3.24
CA GLU A 136 9.64 -27.48 2.18
C GLU A 136 10.85 -26.55 2.08
N GLY A 137 11.02 -25.60 3.00
CA GLY A 137 12.18 -24.70 3.02
C GLY A 137 12.24 -23.76 1.81
N PHE A 138 11.59 -22.60 1.93
CA PHE A 138 11.75 -21.36 1.14
C PHE A 138 11.81 -21.41 -0.40
N ARG A 139 11.61 -22.55 -1.07
CA ARG A 139 11.89 -22.66 -2.51
C ARG A 139 10.82 -22.04 -3.41
N ARG A 140 9.57 -21.89 -2.97
CA ARG A 140 8.44 -21.45 -3.83
C ARG A 140 7.29 -20.80 -3.07
N VAL A 141 7.56 -19.67 -2.42
CA VAL A 141 6.50 -18.95 -1.71
C VAL A 141 6.09 -17.76 -2.53
N ASP A 142 4.94 -17.89 -3.18
CA ASP A 142 4.34 -16.85 -4.03
C ASP A 142 2.95 -16.44 -3.52
N ALA A 143 2.71 -16.62 -2.22
CA ALA A 143 1.49 -16.18 -1.55
C ALA A 143 1.59 -14.70 -1.18
N ALA A 144 1.13 -13.84 -2.08
CA ALA A 144 1.03 -12.40 -1.85
C ALA A 144 -0.42 -12.01 -1.54
N THR A 145 -0.61 -11.07 -0.60
CA THR A 145 -1.92 -10.54 -0.24
C THR A 145 -2.02 -9.08 -0.65
N LEU A 146 -3.03 -8.76 -1.46
CA LEU A 146 -3.41 -7.40 -1.80
C LEU A 146 -4.46 -6.91 -0.77
N TYR A 147 -4.00 -6.09 0.17
CA TYR A 147 -4.81 -5.46 1.20
C TYR A 147 -5.49 -4.20 0.65
N ILE A 148 -6.76 -4.04 0.97
CA ILE A 148 -7.54 -2.83 0.72
C ILE A 148 -7.95 -2.27 2.08
N SER A 149 -7.53 -1.04 2.36
CA SER A 149 -7.83 -0.35 3.61
C SER A 149 -8.54 0.97 3.32
N ILE A 150 -9.70 1.17 3.94
CA ILE A 150 -10.46 2.42 3.86
C ILE A 150 -10.71 2.94 5.27
N GLY A 151 -10.21 4.14 5.55
CA GLY A 151 -10.64 4.91 6.71
C GLY A 151 -11.53 6.08 6.26
N LEU A 152 -12.58 6.31 7.05
CA LEU A 152 -13.58 7.35 6.81
C LEU A 152 -13.81 8.16 8.09
N MET A 153 -13.60 9.46 8.06
CA MET A 153 -13.97 10.36 9.15
C MET A 153 -14.95 11.40 8.62
N THR A 154 -16.11 11.49 9.25
CA THR A 154 -17.17 12.44 8.86
C THR A 154 -17.24 13.60 9.86
N ASP A 155 -17.59 14.78 9.34
CA ASP A 155 -18.00 15.96 10.11
C ASP A 155 -19.42 16.33 9.67
N GLU A 156 -20.40 16.02 10.51
CA GLU A 156 -21.82 16.25 10.22
C GLU A 156 -22.17 17.74 10.19
N GLU A 157 -21.49 18.58 10.98
CA GLU A 157 -21.74 20.03 11.04
C GLU A 157 -21.34 20.71 9.72
N LEU A 158 -20.24 20.25 9.12
CA LEU A 158 -19.73 20.76 7.85
C LEU A 158 -20.25 19.99 6.63
N GLY A 159 -20.90 18.84 6.82
CA GLY A 159 -21.31 17.96 5.73
C GLY A 159 -20.12 17.43 4.92
N LEU A 160 -18.98 17.22 5.57
CA LEU A 160 -17.72 16.81 4.94
C LEU A 160 -17.28 15.44 5.45
N ALA A 161 -16.53 14.74 4.61
CA ALA A 161 -15.94 13.46 4.94
C ALA A 161 -14.50 13.37 4.42
N ALA A 162 -13.55 13.09 5.32
CA ALA A 162 -12.19 12.75 4.98
C ALA A 162 -12.06 11.24 4.79
N VAL A 163 -11.51 10.83 3.67
CA VAL A 163 -11.33 9.43 3.30
C VAL A 163 -9.86 9.15 3.05
N ASN A 164 -9.30 8.13 3.68
CA ASN A 164 -8.03 7.52 3.29
C ASN A 164 -8.32 6.17 2.63
N ALA A 165 -7.96 6.03 1.36
CA ALA A 165 -8.03 4.76 0.64
C ALA A 165 -6.61 4.30 0.33
N ASN A 166 -6.27 3.07 0.69
CA ASN A 166 -4.94 2.52 0.51
C ASN A 166 -5.01 1.08 0.00
N ILE A 167 -4.13 0.76 -0.95
CA ILE A 167 -3.90 -0.61 -1.43
C ILE A 167 -2.44 -0.96 -1.15
N LYS A 168 -2.22 -2.11 -0.51
CA LYS A 168 -0.89 -2.62 -0.17
C LYS A 168 -0.73 -4.04 -0.64
N LEU A 169 0.41 -4.36 -1.23
CA LEU A 169 0.81 -5.74 -1.43
C LEU A 169 1.72 -6.15 -0.27
N SER A 170 1.29 -7.17 0.46
CA SER A 170 2.07 -7.82 1.51
C SER A 170 2.61 -9.14 0.98
N GLN A 171 3.93 -9.34 1.12
CA GLN A 171 4.61 -10.55 0.70
C GLN A 171 5.45 -11.12 1.84
N PRO A 172 5.62 -12.45 1.90
CA PRO A 172 6.59 -13.07 2.80
C PRO A 172 8.00 -12.71 2.35
N VAL A 173 8.80 -12.18 3.29
CA VAL A 173 10.19 -11.79 3.07
C VAL A 173 11.10 -12.43 4.11
N ILE A 174 12.37 -12.60 3.74
CA ILE A 174 13.42 -13.09 4.65
C ILE A 174 14.26 -11.90 5.11
N LEU A 175 14.33 -11.70 6.43
CA LEU A 175 15.21 -10.72 7.06
C LEU A 175 16.46 -11.41 7.61
N PRO A 176 17.64 -11.23 6.98
CA PRO A 176 18.89 -11.75 7.51
C PRO A 176 19.31 -10.95 8.75
N ARG A 177 19.52 -11.63 9.88
CA ARG A 177 20.02 -11.05 11.14
C ARG A 177 21.14 -11.92 11.70
N GLY A 178 22.38 -11.56 11.39
CA GLY A 178 23.54 -12.39 11.72
C GLY A 178 23.41 -13.76 11.06
N THR A 179 23.38 -14.83 11.87
CA THR A 179 23.17 -16.21 11.41
C THR A 179 21.70 -16.61 11.30
N LYS A 180 20.76 -15.77 11.74
CA LYS A 180 19.32 -16.06 11.70
C LYS A 180 18.68 -15.51 10.43
N MET A 181 17.78 -16.30 9.86
CA MET A 181 16.88 -15.88 8.78
C MET A 181 15.47 -15.81 9.35
N LEU A 182 14.94 -14.59 9.51
CA LEU A 182 13.59 -14.40 10.03
C LEU A 182 12.61 -14.29 8.87
N LEU A 183 11.53 -15.07 8.92
CA LEU A 183 10.41 -14.94 8.00
C LEU A 183 9.39 -13.98 8.60
N CYS A 184 8.99 -12.97 7.82
CA CYS A 184 7.89 -12.09 8.16
C CYS A 184 7.17 -11.64 6.90
N ASN A 185 5.95 -11.11 7.06
CA ASN A 185 5.29 -10.39 5.99
C ASN A 185 5.76 -8.94 5.98
N ALA A 186 5.99 -8.38 4.79
CA ALA A 186 6.31 -6.98 4.61
C ALA A 186 5.51 -6.39 3.44
N THR A 187 5.17 -5.10 3.56
CA THR A 187 4.62 -4.34 2.44
C THR A 187 5.73 -4.08 1.43
N THR A 188 5.55 -4.58 0.22
CA THR A 188 6.52 -4.50 -0.88
C THR A 188 6.06 -3.55 -1.99
N TRP A 189 4.75 -3.30 -2.07
CA TRP A 189 4.15 -2.31 -2.95
C TRP A 189 3.00 -1.63 -2.22
N GLU A 190 2.85 -0.32 -2.39
CA GLU A 190 1.69 0.41 -1.86
C GLU A 190 1.34 1.64 -2.69
N ARG A 191 0.06 1.96 -2.71
CA ARG A 191 -0.47 3.24 -3.19
C ARG A 191 -1.64 3.65 -2.30
N GLY A 192 -1.71 4.93 -1.98
CA GLY A 192 -2.82 5.47 -1.20
C GLY A 192 -3.17 6.89 -1.61
N ARG A 193 -4.38 7.29 -1.27
CA ARG A 193 -4.90 8.65 -1.47
C ARG A 193 -5.66 9.07 -0.23
N VAL A 194 -5.50 10.35 0.12
CA VAL A 194 -6.34 11.03 1.10
C VAL A 194 -7.18 12.03 0.33
N LEU A 195 -8.48 11.99 0.56
CA LEU A 195 -9.47 12.73 -0.20
C LEU A 195 -10.48 13.37 0.73
N LEU A 196 -11.01 14.52 0.31
CA LEU A 196 -12.09 15.20 0.99
C LEU A 196 -13.33 15.17 0.10
N TYR A 197 -14.41 14.64 0.63
CA TYR A 197 -15.71 14.58 -0.01
C TYR A 197 -16.73 15.41 0.75
N ARG A 198 -17.78 15.83 0.05
CA ARG A 198 -19.06 16.07 0.73
C ARG A 198 -19.64 14.72 1.14
N SER A 199 -20.28 14.63 2.30
CA SER A 199 -20.78 13.36 2.83
C SER A 199 -21.73 12.62 1.87
N GLU A 200 -22.48 13.36 1.05
CA GLU A 200 -23.41 12.81 0.06
C GLU A 200 -22.71 12.17 -1.15
N ARG A 201 -21.40 12.42 -1.33
CA ARG A 201 -20.59 11.95 -2.46
C ARG A 201 -19.62 10.82 -2.10
N LEU A 202 -19.79 10.20 -0.93
CA LEU A 202 -18.91 9.12 -0.45
C LEU A 202 -18.94 7.87 -1.33
N ASN A 203 -19.98 7.70 -2.14
CA ASN A 203 -20.05 6.65 -3.15
C ASN A 203 -18.94 6.76 -4.23
N GLU A 204 -18.38 7.95 -4.45
CA GLU A 204 -17.29 8.17 -5.42
C GLU A 204 -15.95 7.54 -5.01
N VAL A 205 -15.81 7.17 -3.73
CA VAL A 205 -14.63 6.48 -3.20
C VAL A 205 -14.33 5.18 -3.94
N ARG A 206 -15.36 4.45 -4.39
CA ARG A 206 -15.19 3.22 -5.19
C ARG A 206 -14.46 3.49 -6.50
N GLY A 207 -14.72 4.62 -7.14
CA GLY A 207 -14.00 5.04 -8.35
C GLY A 207 -12.52 5.30 -8.09
N GLN A 208 -12.19 5.89 -6.93
CA GLN A 208 -10.80 6.13 -6.54
C GLN A 208 -10.07 4.84 -6.18
N LEU A 209 -10.76 3.90 -5.53
CA LEU A 209 -10.19 2.58 -5.26
C LEU A 209 -9.90 1.84 -6.57
N LYS A 210 -10.83 1.87 -7.52
CA LYS A 210 -10.64 1.30 -8.86
C LYS A 210 -9.38 1.85 -9.53
N ASP A 211 -9.11 3.15 -9.44
CA ASP A 211 -7.92 3.76 -10.02
C ASP A 211 -6.62 3.37 -9.29
N LEU A 212 -6.68 3.06 -7.99
CA LEU A 212 -5.57 2.48 -7.24
C LEU A 212 -5.32 1.02 -7.66
N VAL A 213 -6.37 0.24 -7.87
CA VAL A 213 -6.28 -1.14 -8.40
C VAL A 213 -5.68 -1.12 -9.81
N ASP A 214 -6.08 -0.17 -10.66
CA ASP A 214 -5.51 0.00 -12.00
C ASP A 214 -4.00 0.27 -11.96
N GLN A 215 -3.53 1.07 -11.00
CA GLN A 215 -2.10 1.30 -10.81
C GLN A 215 -1.38 0.01 -10.41
N PHE A 216 -1.96 -0.79 -9.50
CA PHE A 216 -1.41 -2.09 -9.15
C PHE A 216 -1.31 -3.02 -10.37
N ILE A 217 -2.38 -3.12 -11.16
CA ILE A 217 -2.42 -3.96 -12.36
C ILE A 217 -1.34 -3.54 -13.36
N ASN A 218 -1.22 -2.24 -13.62
CA ASN A 218 -0.22 -1.73 -14.56
C ASN A 218 1.21 -2.04 -14.09
N ASP A 219 1.48 -1.83 -12.81
CA ASP A 219 2.77 -2.12 -12.20
C ASP A 219 3.08 -3.63 -12.21
N TYR A 220 2.08 -4.47 -11.91
CA TYR A 220 2.16 -5.92 -11.95
C TYR A 220 2.47 -6.44 -13.35
N LEU A 221 1.72 -5.98 -14.36
CA LEU A 221 1.90 -6.41 -15.76
C LEU A 221 3.23 -5.94 -16.34
N ALA A 222 3.68 -4.73 -15.96
CA ALA A 222 5.00 -4.23 -16.37
C ALA A 222 6.15 -5.11 -15.81
N ALA A 223 6.00 -5.62 -14.60
CA ALA A 223 6.95 -6.55 -13.99
C ALA A 223 6.82 -8.00 -14.50
N ASN A 224 5.65 -8.37 -15.05
CA ASN A 224 5.29 -9.73 -15.47
C ASN A 224 4.77 -9.79 -16.92
N PRO A 225 5.58 -9.44 -17.94
CA PRO A 225 5.12 -9.31 -19.32
C PRO A 225 4.58 -10.63 -19.92
N GLY A 226 5.05 -11.79 -19.44
CA GLY A 226 4.59 -13.10 -19.89
C GLY A 226 3.20 -13.53 -19.39
N GLN A 227 2.59 -12.76 -18.48
CA GLN A 227 1.25 -13.04 -17.93
C GLN A 227 0.16 -12.17 -18.57
N GLN A 228 0.49 -11.31 -19.53
CA GLN A 228 -0.52 -10.58 -20.28
C GLN A 228 -1.39 -11.56 -21.09
N PRO A 229 -2.72 -11.37 -21.14
CA PRO A 229 -3.55 -12.14 -22.07
C PRO A 229 -2.97 -11.94 -23.47
N ALA A 230 -2.70 -13.05 -24.16
CA ALA A 230 -2.13 -13.02 -25.49
C ALA A 230 -2.99 -12.07 -26.34
N LYS A 231 -2.41 -10.96 -26.81
CA LYS A 231 -3.04 -10.16 -27.85
C LYS A 231 -3.29 -11.13 -29.00
N GLU A 232 -4.56 -11.42 -29.27
CA GLU A 232 -4.97 -12.12 -30.48
C GLU A 232 -4.21 -11.46 -31.61
N LYS A 233 -3.36 -12.26 -32.27
CA LYS A 233 -2.68 -11.82 -33.49
C LYS A 233 -3.80 -11.60 -34.49
N GLU A 234 -4.24 -10.35 -34.61
CA GLU A 234 -5.09 -9.88 -35.69
C GLU A 234 -4.50 -10.41 -36.99
N LYS A 235 -5.29 -11.21 -37.69
CA LYS A 235 -4.95 -11.89 -38.93
C LYS A 235 -5.97 -11.50 -39.99
#